data_AF-A0A954YLG9-F1
#
_entry.id   AF-A0A954YLG9-F1
#
_cell.length_a   1.000
_cell.length_b   1.000
_cell.length_c   1.000
_cell.angle_alpha   90.00
_cell.angle_beta   90.00
_cell.angle_gamma   90.00
#
_symmetry.space_group_name_H-M   'P 1'
#
loop_
_entity.id
_entity.type
_entity.pdbx_description
1 polymer ?
#
loop_
_entity_poly.entity_id
_entity_poly.type
_entity_poly.pdbx_seq_one_letter_code
_entity_poly.pdbx_strand_id
1 'polypeptide(L)'
;MLITGRYVWNAQAVHPRTTAEREAGNLWPQLLSAAGYDTYMTGKWHINTAADGCFDVTRHVRPGMPKTVQAAYNRPVQGQPDAWSSADPSNGGFWEGGKHWSEVGADDAIDFLRMAADDEDPFMMYIAFNAPHDPRQAPQEYLDRYPLDRIEVPSNYLNDYPYAGDIGCGPGLRDEALAPFPRTEYAVQVHRKEYYALITHLDEQLGRI
;
A
#
# COMPACT_ATOMS: atom_id res chain seq x y z
N MET A 1 8.55 -3.09 14.18
CA MET A 1 10.00 -2.98 13.89
C MET A 1 10.35 -1.54 13.58
N LEU A 2 9.91 -0.96 12.45
CA LEU A 2 10.27 0.41 12.06
C LEU A 2 9.89 1.45 13.11
N ILE A 3 8.62 1.50 13.53
CA ILE A 3 8.13 2.50 14.51
C ILE A 3 8.82 2.41 15.88
N THR A 4 9.27 1.22 16.26
CA THR A 4 9.87 0.95 17.56
C THR A 4 11.40 0.93 17.53
N GLY A 5 12.04 0.96 16.36
CA GLY A 5 13.49 0.76 16.20
C GLY A 5 14.00 -0.63 16.65
N ARG A 6 13.10 -1.61 16.85
CA ARG A 6 13.43 -2.94 17.40
C ARG A 6 13.44 -4.01 16.32
N TYR A 7 14.39 -4.96 16.42
CA TYR A 7 14.40 -6.20 15.62
C TYR A 7 13.15 -7.05 15.84
N VAL A 8 12.87 -7.97 14.92
CA VAL A 8 11.59 -8.70 14.80
C VAL A 8 11.08 -9.30 16.12
N TRP A 9 11.90 -10.05 16.86
CA TRP A 9 11.47 -10.71 18.09
C TRP A 9 11.19 -9.73 19.23
N ASN A 10 12.01 -8.68 19.33
CA ASN A 10 11.83 -7.61 20.33
C ASN A 10 10.62 -6.74 19.98
N ALA A 11 10.39 -6.48 18.69
CA ALA A 11 9.18 -5.80 18.22
C ALA A 11 7.93 -6.63 18.48
N GLN A 12 7.99 -7.95 18.31
CA GLN A 12 6.87 -8.84 18.58
C GLN A 12 6.53 -8.89 20.08
N ALA A 13 7.52 -8.91 20.96
CA ALA A 13 7.32 -8.90 22.42
C ALA A 13 6.61 -7.63 22.93
N VAL A 14 6.74 -6.51 22.21
CA VAL A 14 6.07 -5.24 22.53
C VAL A 14 4.78 -5.01 21.73
N HIS A 15 4.57 -5.72 20.62
CA HIS A 15 3.43 -5.49 19.72
C HIS A 15 2.06 -5.46 20.43
N PRO A 16 1.73 -6.37 21.35
CA PRO A 16 0.45 -6.34 22.09
C PRO A 16 0.31 -5.14 23.03
N ARG A 17 1.41 -4.47 23.36
CA ARG A 17 1.50 -3.34 24.32
C ARG A 17 2.00 -2.07 23.65
N THR A 18 1.88 -1.95 22.33
CA THR A 18 2.41 -0.78 21.59
C THR A 18 1.78 0.54 22.07
N THR A 19 0.53 0.53 22.54
CA THR A 19 -0.07 1.71 23.19
C THR A 19 0.68 2.15 24.45
N ALA A 20 1.17 1.23 25.27
CA ALA A 20 1.99 1.58 26.43
C ALA A 20 3.35 2.17 26.01
N GLU A 21 3.92 1.70 24.89
CA GLU A 21 5.13 2.31 24.31
C GLU A 21 4.87 3.74 23.83
N ARG A 22 3.71 4.00 23.21
CA ARG A 22 3.27 5.34 22.82
C ARG A 22 3.07 6.24 24.03
N GLU A 23 2.37 5.77 25.07
CA GLU A 23 2.15 6.53 26.30
C GLU A 23 3.45 6.87 27.03
N ALA A 24 4.47 6.01 26.90
CA ALA A 24 5.81 6.25 27.43
C ALA A 24 6.70 7.14 26.54
N GLY A 25 6.26 7.52 25.33
CA GLY A 25 7.05 8.33 24.41
C GLY A 25 8.17 7.57 23.68
N ASN A 26 8.10 6.23 23.61
CA ASN A 26 9.19 5.38 23.13
C ASN A 26 9.18 5.14 21.61
N LEU A 27 8.20 5.69 20.88
CA LEU A 27 8.12 5.52 19.43
C LEU A 27 8.94 6.60 18.74
N TRP A 28 9.62 6.28 17.63
CA TRP A 28 10.53 7.24 17.00
C TRP A 28 9.90 8.60 16.65
N PRO A 29 8.60 8.73 16.27
CA PRO A 29 8.07 10.05 15.95
C PRO A 29 8.02 10.94 17.21
N GLN A 30 7.68 10.36 18.36
CA GLN A 30 7.68 11.07 19.65
C GLN A 30 9.10 11.42 20.10
N LEU A 31 10.08 10.56 19.81
CA LEU A 31 11.49 10.86 20.08
C LEU A 31 12.03 11.99 19.22
N LEU A 32 11.57 12.11 17.96
CA LEU A 32 11.90 13.23 17.08
C LEU A 32 11.20 14.52 17.52
N SER A 33 9.91 14.45 17.86
CA SER A 33 9.15 15.57 18.43
C SER A 33 9.83 16.10 19.70
N ALA A 34 10.23 15.23 20.63
CA ALA A 34 11.00 15.61 21.81
C ALA A 34 12.39 16.21 21.50
N ALA A 35 12.94 15.95 20.31
CA ALA A 35 14.20 16.52 19.83
C ALA A 35 14.01 17.83 19.03
N GLY A 36 12.78 18.37 18.96
CA GLY A 36 12.46 19.61 18.28
C GLY A 36 12.09 19.46 16.80
N TYR A 37 11.63 18.29 16.37
CA TYR A 37 11.10 18.11 15.01
C TYR A 37 9.58 18.15 15.02
N ASP A 38 8.96 18.87 14.09
CA ASP A 38 7.56 18.64 13.78
C ASP A 38 7.37 17.31 13.05
N THR A 39 6.46 16.46 13.54
CA THR A 39 6.21 15.14 12.95
C THR A 39 4.84 15.03 12.30
N TYR A 40 4.84 14.66 11.02
CA TYR A 40 3.64 14.54 10.18
C TYR A 40 3.44 13.11 9.70
N MET A 41 2.19 12.68 9.58
CA MET A 41 1.86 11.36 9.02
C MET A 41 0.60 11.39 8.14
N THR A 42 0.66 10.68 7.02
CA THR A 42 -0.53 10.34 6.23
C THR A 42 -0.45 8.93 5.66
N GLY A 43 -1.61 8.33 5.37
CA GLY A 43 -1.71 7.06 4.68
C GLY A 43 -1.69 5.85 5.61
N LYS A 44 -0.99 4.78 5.21
CA LYS A 44 -1.03 3.47 5.84
C LYS A 44 -0.47 3.47 7.25
N TRP A 45 -1.31 3.07 8.20
CA TRP A 45 -0.94 2.77 9.57
C TRP A 45 -1.38 1.36 9.94
N HIS A 46 -0.41 0.52 10.30
CA HIS A 46 -0.64 -0.90 10.62
C HIS A 46 0.07 -1.31 11.91
N ILE A 47 -0.02 -0.44 12.90
CA ILE A 47 0.57 -0.59 14.22
C ILE A 47 -0.56 -0.71 15.25
N ASN A 48 -0.36 -1.50 16.30
CA ASN A 48 -1.36 -1.76 17.33
C ASN A 48 -1.43 -0.61 18.38
N THR A 49 -1.59 0.61 17.87
CA THR A 49 -1.90 1.84 18.62
C THR A 49 -2.38 2.90 17.62
N ALA A 50 -3.01 4.00 18.06
CA ALA A 50 -3.42 5.06 17.15
C ALA A 50 -2.19 5.85 16.64
N ALA A 51 -2.21 6.26 15.36
CA ALA A 51 -1.21 7.19 14.83
C ALA A 51 -1.30 8.55 15.56
N ASP A 52 -2.51 8.95 15.94
CA ASP A 52 -2.77 10.14 16.75
C ASP A 52 -2.09 10.01 18.12
N GLY A 53 -1.28 11.01 18.46
CA GLY A 53 -0.43 11.02 19.64
C GLY A 53 0.86 10.18 19.50
N CYS A 54 1.10 9.54 18.34
CA CYS A 54 2.45 9.18 17.94
C CYS A 54 3.12 10.35 17.22
N PHE A 55 2.39 10.98 16.28
CA PHE A 55 2.81 12.13 15.49
C PHE A 55 2.10 13.40 15.96
N ASP A 56 2.70 14.56 15.71
CA ASP A 56 2.11 15.86 16.03
C ASP A 56 0.92 16.17 15.12
N VAL A 57 1.04 15.83 13.84
CA VAL A 57 -0.02 16.02 12.84
C VAL A 57 -0.26 14.73 12.06
N THR A 58 -1.52 14.30 11.99
CA THR A 58 -1.96 13.16 11.19
C THR A 58 -3.06 13.57 10.22
N ARG A 59 -3.05 12.99 9.01
CA ARG A 59 -4.13 13.11 8.02
C ARG A 59 -4.39 11.77 7.37
N HIS A 60 -5.63 11.54 6.93
CA HIS A 60 -6.04 10.38 6.13
C HIS A 60 -5.39 9.04 6.54
N VAL A 61 -5.41 8.73 7.84
CA VAL A 61 -4.86 7.47 8.39
C VAL A 61 -5.70 6.30 7.85
N ARG A 62 -5.03 5.33 7.22
CA ARG A 62 -5.64 4.22 6.48
C ARG A 62 -5.16 2.87 6.98
N PRO A 63 -6.00 1.82 6.89
CA PRO A 63 -5.60 0.47 7.26
C PRO A 63 -4.52 -0.09 6.32
N GLY A 64 -3.97 -1.24 6.70
CA GLY A 64 -2.91 -1.91 5.95
C GLY A 64 -3.28 -2.29 4.51
N MET A 65 -4.56 -2.58 4.27
CA MET A 65 -5.13 -3.00 2.99
C MET A 65 -6.39 -2.18 2.69
N PRO A 66 -6.58 -1.65 1.46
CA PRO A 66 -7.84 -1.05 1.02
C PRO A 66 -8.99 -2.07 1.03
N LYS A 67 -10.24 -1.60 1.12
CA LYS A 67 -11.40 -2.47 0.88
C LYS A 67 -11.36 -3.00 -0.55
N THR A 68 -11.94 -4.17 -0.76
CA THR A 68 -11.96 -4.83 -2.07
C THR A 68 -13.26 -5.58 -2.28
N VAL A 69 -13.52 -6.01 -3.51
CA VAL A 69 -14.73 -6.71 -3.95
C VAL A 69 -14.40 -8.12 -4.44
N GLN A 70 -15.37 -9.02 -4.41
CA GLN A 70 -15.17 -10.41 -4.83
C GLN A 70 -14.67 -10.54 -6.28
N ALA A 71 -15.09 -9.64 -7.17
CA ALA A 71 -14.67 -9.64 -8.58
C ALA A 71 -13.16 -9.38 -8.77
N ALA A 72 -12.47 -8.81 -7.77
CA ALA A 72 -11.02 -8.58 -7.82
C ALA A 72 -10.19 -9.85 -7.56
N TYR A 73 -10.83 -10.98 -7.23
CA TYR A 73 -10.18 -12.26 -6.92
C TYR A 73 -10.46 -13.31 -7.99
N ASN A 74 -9.58 -14.30 -8.07
CA ASN A 74 -9.64 -15.45 -8.97
C ASN A 74 -9.80 -15.03 -10.45
N ARG A 75 -9.04 -14.01 -10.87
CA ARG A 75 -9.17 -13.37 -12.18
C ARG A 75 -7.81 -13.02 -12.80
N PRO A 76 -7.76 -12.65 -14.09
CA PRO A 76 -8.76 -12.97 -15.10
C PRO A 76 -8.72 -14.46 -15.46
N VAL A 77 -9.82 -14.99 -16.01
CA VAL A 77 -9.89 -16.35 -16.55
C VAL A 77 -9.76 -16.29 -18.06
N GLN A 78 -8.82 -17.04 -18.63
CA GLN A 78 -8.56 -17.01 -20.07
C GLN A 78 -9.80 -17.42 -20.87
N GLY A 79 -10.11 -16.65 -21.91
CA GLY A 79 -11.29 -16.87 -22.76
C GLY A 79 -12.63 -16.44 -22.14
N GLN A 80 -12.62 -15.85 -20.95
CA GLN A 80 -13.81 -15.30 -20.31
C GLN A 80 -13.71 -13.77 -20.19
N PRO A 81 -14.85 -13.04 -20.26
CA PRO A 81 -14.88 -11.63 -19.89
C PRO A 81 -14.40 -11.45 -18.46
N ASP A 82 -13.68 -10.36 -18.24
CA ASP A 82 -13.25 -9.99 -16.92
C ASP A 82 -14.30 -9.08 -16.27
N ALA A 83 -14.84 -9.50 -15.12
CA ALA A 83 -15.88 -8.77 -14.43
C ALA A 83 -15.34 -7.58 -13.61
N TRP A 84 -14.02 -7.48 -13.45
CA TRP A 84 -13.37 -6.41 -12.71
C TRP A 84 -12.55 -5.52 -13.65
N SER A 85 -12.53 -4.23 -13.33
CA SER A 85 -11.69 -3.24 -14.01
C SER A 85 -10.85 -2.48 -12.99
N SER A 86 -9.55 -2.41 -13.24
CA SER A 86 -8.58 -1.67 -12.44
C SER A 86 -8.88 -0.16 -12.40
N ALA A 87 -9.44 0.38 -13.48
CA ALA A 87 -9.73 1.80 -13.60
C ALA A 87 -11.14 2.19 -13.13
N ASP A 88 -11.97 1.24 -12.71
CA ASP A 88 -13.35 1.53 -12.33
C ASP A 88 -13.45 1.99 -10.86
N PRO A 89 -13.79 3.28 -10.62
CA PRO A 89 -13.91 3.82 -9.27
C PRO A 89 -15.13 3.29 -8.50
N SER A 90 -16.13 2.70 -9.18
CA SER A 90 -17.30 2.14 -8.52
C SER A 90 -16.97 0.91 -7.65
N ASN A 91 -15.81 0.30 -7.87
CA ASN A 91 -15.28 -0.79 -7.04
C ASN A 91 -14.71 -0.33 -5.68
N GLY A 92 -14.74 0.97 -5.37
CA GLY A 92 -14.19 1.54 -4.14
C GLY A 92 -12.68 1.32 -4.05
N GLY A 93 -12.20 0.84 -2.89
CA GLY A 93 -10.78 0.55 -2.67
C GLY A 93 -9.93 1.81 -2.64
N PHE A 94 -8.98 1.94 -3.56
CA PHE A 94 -8.16 3.14 -3.70
C PHE A 94 -8.96 4.39 -4.10
N TRP A 95 -10.18 4.21 -4.62
CA TRP A 95 -11.07 5.31 -5.00
C TRP A 95 -12.03 5.73 -3.88
N GLU A 96 -12.00 5.07 -2.73
CA GLU A 96 -12.85 5.41 -1.59
C GLU A 96 -12.60 6.86 -1.15
N GLY A 97 -13.67 7.67 -1.11
CA GLY A 97 -13.60 9.11 -0.87
C GLY A 97 -13.55 9.97 -2.15
N GLY A 98 -13.65 9.36 -3.34
CA GLY A 98 -13.81 10.06 -4.62
C GLY A 98 -12.52 10.53 -5.29
N LYS A 99 -11.37 10.33 -4.63
CA LYS A 99 -10.04 10.64 -5.17
C LYS A 99 -9.09 9.48 -4.88
N HIS A 100 -8.20 9.16 -5.82
CA HIS A 100 -7.29 8.05 -5.65
C HIS A 100 -6.39 8.26 -4.43
N TRP A 101 -6.20 7.23 -3.61
CA TRP A 101 -5.46 7.33 -2.36
C TRP A 101 -4.00 7.79 -2.52
N SER A 102 -3.34 7.48 -3.65
CA SER A 102 -2.02 8.03 -3.98
C SER A 102 -2.05 9.54 -4.21
N GLU A 103 -3.09 10.06 -4.83
CA GLU A 103 -3.18 11.51 -5.06
C GLU A 103 -3.49 12.24 -3.75
N VAL A 104 -4.34 11.65 -2.90
CA VAL A 104 -4.61 12.18 -1.54
C VAL A 104 -3.33 12.24 -0.70
N GLY A 105 -2.50 11.18 -0.74
CA GLY A 105 -1.24 11.16 0.01
C GLY A 105 -0.25 12.22 -0.46
N ALA A 106 -0.18 12.49 -1.77
CA ALA A 106 0.65 13.57 -2.30
C ALA A 106 0.10 14.96 -1.96
N ASP A 107 -1.22 15.15 -2.00
CA ASP A 107 -1.83 16.41 -1.56
C ASP A 107 -1.53 16.70 -0.08
N ASP A 108 -1.66 15.69 0.78
CA ASP A 108 -1.32 15.82 2.21
C ASP A 108 0.16 16.15 2.40
N ALA A 109 1.06 15.51 1.66
CA ALA A 109 2.50 15.79 1.74
C ALA A 109 2.82 17.23 1.31
N ILE A 110 2.25 17.71 0.21
CA ILE A 110 2.41 19.09 -0.26
C ILE A 110 1.86 20.07 0.78
N ASP A 111 0.72 19.76 1.40
CA ASP A 111 0.17 20.60 2.46
C ASP A 111 1.04 20.61 3.71
N PHE A 112 1.61 19.47 4.11
CA PHE A 112 2.58 19.42 5.20
C PHE A 112 3.83 20.26 4.88
N LEU A 113 4.32 20.21 3.63
CA LEU A 113 5.45 21.05 3.19
C LEU A 113 5.13 22.54 3.28
N ARG A 114 3.90 22.93 2.94
CA ARG A 114 3.45 24.32 3.11
C ARG A 114 3.36 24.73 4.57
N MET A 115 2.82 23.85 5.42
CA MET A 115 2.76 24.11 6.87
C MET A 115 4.16 24.28 7.46
N ALA A 116 5.08 23.38 7.13
CA ALA A 116 6.45 23.41 7.64
C ALA A 116 7.30 24.56 7.05
N ALA A 117 6.90 25.15 5.92
CA ALA A 117 7.59 26.30 5.35
C ALA A 117 7.41 27.58 6.17
N ASP A 118 6.39 27.63 7.03
CA ASP A 118 6.08 28.77 7.90
C ASP A 118 6.70 28.60 9.31
N ASP A 119 7.42 27.50 9.58
CA ASP A 119 8.08 27.20 10.85
C ASP A 119 9.61 27.20 10.73
N GLU A 120 10.31 27.59 11.80
CA GLU A 120 11.78 27.51 11.88
C GLU A 120 12.25 26.12 12.35
N ASP A 121 11.37 25.34 12.98
CA ASP A 121 11.69 24.00 13.47
C ASP A 121 11.86 23.01 12.29
N PRO A 122 12.83 22.06 12.38
CA PRO A 122 12.95 21.02 11.38
C PRO A 122 11.72 20.11 11.39
N PHE A 123 11.44 19.43 10.27
CA PHE A 123 10.29 18.54 10.18
C PHE A 123 10.69 17.11 9.77
N MET A 124 9.82 16.16 10.10
CA MET A 124 9.84 14.79 9.61
C MET A 124 8.44 14.41 9.12
N MET A 125 8.34 13.96 7.87
CA MET A 125 7.08 13.49 7.28
C MET A 125 7.12 11.99 6.99
N TYR A 126 6.12 11.27 7.50
CA TYR A 126 5.89 9.86 7.19
C TYR A 126 4.69 9.70 6.25
N ILE A 127 4.97 9.74 4.93
CA ILE A 127 3.98 9.63 3.87
C ILE A 127 3.89 8.15 3.43
N ALA A 128 2.98 7.40 4.05
CA ALA A 128 2.88 5.96 3.87
C ALA A 128 1.87 5.58 2.78
N PHE A 129 2.27 5.63 1.52
CA PHE A 129 1.39 5.23 0.41
C PHE A 129 0.92 3.77 0.52
N ASN A 130 -0.38 3.54 0.28
CA ASN A 130 -0.95 2.18 0.21
C ASN A 130 -0.63 1.49 -1.12
N ALA A 131 -0.45 2.25 -2.20
CA ALA A 131 -0.07 1.71 -3.51
C ALA A 131 1.36 1.13 -3.41
N PRO A 132 1.67 0.02 -4.10
CA PRO A 132 0.85 -0.69 -5.09
C PRO A 132 0.14 -1.96 -4.54
N HIS A 133 -0.38 -1.92 -3.31
CA HIS A 133 -1.15 -3.04 -2.74
C HIS A 133 -2.40 -3.37 -3.58
N ASP A 134 -2.97 -4.57 -3.43
CA ASP A 134 -4.25 -4.90 -4.03
C ASP A 134 -5.45 -4.22 -3.31
N PRO A 135 -6.60 -3.98 -3.96
CA PRO A 135 -6.89 -4.22 -5.38
C PRO A 135 -6.05 -3.30 -6.26
N ARG A 136 -5.45 -3.84 -7.34
CA ARG A 136 -4.49 -3.11 -8.19
C ARG A 136 -5.20 -2.08 -9.07
N GLN A 137 -5.61 -0.97 -8.49
CA GLN A 137 -6.40 0.06 -9.15
C GLN A 137 -5.51 1.21 -9.62
N ALA A 138 -5.66 1.64 -10.87
CA ALA A 138 -4.95 2.80 -11.43
C ALA A 138 -5.84 3.48 -12.48
N PRO A 139 -5.70 4.80 -12.72
CA PRO A 139 -6.42 5.46 -13.79
C PRO A 139 -6.11 4.82 -15.16
N GLN A 140 -7.09 4.80 -16.07
CA GLN A 140 -6.99 4.09 -17.35
C GLN A 140 -5.77 4.50 -18.18
N GLU A 141 -5.43 5.79 -18.18
CA GLU A 141 -4.28 6.32 -18.91
C GLU A 141 -2.94 5.72 -18.48
N TYR A 142 -2.83 5.18 -17.25
CA TYR A 142 -1.63 4.46 -16.80
C TYR A 142 -1.65 3.01 -17.25
N LEU A 143 -2.83 2.36 -17.26
CA LEU A 143 -2.99 1.00 -17.80
C LEU A 143 -2.64 0.95 -19.29
N ASP A 144 -2.96 2.01 -20.05
CA ASP A 144 -2.70 2.11 -21.49
C ASP A 144 -1.20 2.17 -21.83
N ARG A 145 -0.36 2.58 -20.88
CA ARG A 145 1.12 2.59 -21.04
C ARG A 145 1.73 1.18 -21.04
N TYR A 146 0.96 0.20 -20.58
CA TYR A 146 1.36 -1.20 -20.42
C TYR A 146 0.48 -2.10 -21.29
N PRO A 147 0.66 -2.10 -22.63
CA PRO A 147 -0.06 -3.03 -23.49
C PRO A 147 0.40 -4.47 -23.19
N LEU A 148 -0.54 -5.41 -23.22
CA LEU A 148 -0.35 -6.74 -22.64
C LEU A 148 0.71 -7.58 -23.38
N ASP A 149 0.83 -7.38 -24.69
CA ASP A 149 1.83 -8.02 -25.55
C ASP A 149 3.28 -7.63 -25.21
N ARG A 150 3.48 -6.55 -24.45
CA ARG A 150 4.77 -6.11 -23.93
C ARG A 150 5.05 -6.57 -22.49
N ILE A 151 4.12 -7.29 -21.87
CA ILE A 151 4.28 -7.77 -20.49
C ILE A 151 4.70 -9.23 -20.54
N GLU A 152 5.91 -9.51 -20.08
CA GLU A 152 6.41 -10.88 -19.97
C GLU A 152 5.93 -11.53 -18.67
N VAL A 153 5.86 -12.86 -18.62
CA VAL A 153 5.82 -13.60 -17.35
C VAL A 153 7.22 -13.64 -16.71
N PRO A 154 7.34 -13.85 -15.40
CA PRO A 154 8.66 -13.99 -14.76
C PRO A 154 9.45 -15.15 -15.38
N SER A 155 10.78 -15.04 -15.45
CA SER A 155 11.63 -16.09 -16.04
C SER A 155 11.54 -17.43 -15.31
N ASN A 156 11.18 -17.40 -14.03
CA ASN A 156 10.94 -18.56 -13.18
C ASN A 156 9.44 -18.91 -13.06
N TYR A 157 8.62 -18.47 -14.02
CA TYR A 157 7.19 -18.74 -14.02
C TYR A 157 6.90 -20.25 -14.03
N LEU A 158 6.02 -20.67 -13.13
CA LEU A 158 5.44 -22.00 -13.05
C LEU A 158 3.93 -21.85 -12.89
N ASN A 159 3.18 -22.66 -13.65
CA ASN A 159 1.72 -22.73 -13.51
C ASN A 159 1.31 -23.09 -12.08
N ASP A 160 2.03 -24.05 -11.47
CA ASP A 160 1.92 -24.41 -10.06
C ASP A 160 3.32 -24.55 -9.46
N TYR A 161 3.59 -23.82 -8.38
CA TYR A 161 4.83 -23.97 -7.64
C TYR A 161 4.76 -25.23 -6.75
N PRO A 162 5.62 -26.24 -6.95
CA PRO A 162 5.46 -27.55 -6.30
C PRO A 162 5.58 -27.51 -4.78
N TYR A 163 6.26 -26.51 -4.21
CA TYR A 163 6.46 -26.36 -2.76
C TYR A 163 5.55 -25.30 -2.14
N ALA A 164 4.53 -24.82 -2.86
CA ALA A 164 3.63 -23.78 -2.39
C ALA A 164 2.96 -24.13 -1.06
N GLY A 165 2.54 -25.40 -0.88
CA GLY A 165 1.97 -25.89 0.37
C GLY A 165 2.97 -25.87 1.54
N ASP A 166 4.20 -26.34 1.30
CA ASP A 166 5.24 -26.46 2.33
C ASP A 166 5.68 -25.10 2.90
N ILE A 167 5.64 -24.05 2.07
CA ILE A 167 5.99 -22.68 2.49
C ILE A 167 4.77 -21.85 2.94
N GLY A 168 3.57 -22.45 2.97
CA GLY A 168 2.34 -21.75 3.38
C GLY A 168 1.75 -20.79 2.34
N CYS A 169 2.17 -20.89 1.08
CA CYS A 169 1.70 -20.08 -0.06
C CYS A 169 0.81 -20.91 -1.01
N GLY A 170 0.05 -21.86 -0.48
CA GLY A 170 -0.90 -22.65 -1.28
C GLY A 170 -2.16 -21.86 -1.68
N PRO A 171 -3.07 -22.45 -2.47
CA PRO A 171 -4.29 -21.79 -2.96
C PRO A 171 -5.26 -21.25 -1.90
N GLY A 172 -5.12 -21.68 -0.64
CA GLY A 172 -5.90 -21.17 0.48
C GLY A 172 -5.40 -19.83 1.05
N LEU A 173 -4.20 -19.38 0.66
CA LEU A 173 -3.67 -18.09 1.08
C LEU A 173 -4.39 -16.97 0.33
N ARG A 174 -4.87 -15.93 1.05
CA ARG A 174 -5.61 -14.80 0.46
C ARG A 174 -4.83 -14.11 -0.66
N ASP A 175 -3.54 -13.92 -0.47
CA ASP A 175 -2.66 -13.28 -1.47
C ASP A 175 -2.57 -14.12 -2.76
N GLU A 176 -2.71 -15.44 -2.64
CA GLU A 176 -2.72 -16.36 -3.78
C GLU A 176 -4.09 -16.42 -4.47
N ALA A 177 -5.15 -15.96 -3.82
CA ALA A 177 -6.50 -15.98 -4.39
C ALA A 177 -6.73 -14.89 -5.46
N LEU A 178 -5.77 -14.00 -5.73
CA LEU A 178 -5.92 -12.93 -6.73
C LEU A 178 -6.08 -13.45 -8.17
N ALA A 179 -5.40 -14.55 -8.50
CA ALA A 179 -5.43 -15.20 -9.80
C ALA A 179 -5.96 -16.64 -9.71
N PRO A 180 -6.40 -17.25 -10.83
CA PRO A 180 -6.78 -18.65 -10.85
C PRO A 180 -5.59 -19.59 -10.62
N PHE A 181 -5.90 -20.81 -10.17
CA PHE A 181 -5.01 -21.97 -10.16
C PHE A 181 -5.51 -23.03 -11.15
N PRO A 182 -4.62 -23.70 -11.92
CA PRO A 182 -3.21 -23.33 -12.11
C PRO A 182 -3.06 -21.90 -12.63
N ARG A 183 -1.94 -21.25 -12.34
CA ARG A 183 -1.63 -19.92 -12.91
C ARG A 183 -1.65 -20.02 -14.43
N THR A 184 -2.06 -18.93 -15.07
CA THR A 184 -1.98 -18.78 -16.52
C THR A 184 -1.09 -17.60 -16.85
N GLU A 185 -0.38 -17.66 -17.98
CA GLU A 185 0.44 -16.54 -18.44
C GLU A 185 -0.41 -15.28 -18.57
N TYR A 186 -1.62 -15.42 -19.16
CA TYR A 186 -2.58 -14.32 -19.29
C TYR A 186 -2.88 -13.65 -17.95
N ALA A 187 -3.23 -14.42 -16.91
CA ALA A 187 -3.53 -13.83 -15.61
C ALA A 187 -2.32 -13.14 -14.98
N VAL A 188 -1.13 -13.76 -15.08
CA VAL A 188 0.12 -13.17 -14.57
C VAL A 188 0.46 -11.87 -15.30
N GLN A 189 0.36 -11.84 -16.63
CA GLN A 189 0.62 -10.65 -17.43
C GLN A 189 -0.34 -9.52 -17.09
N VAL A 190 -1.64 -9.82 -16.94
CA VAL A 190 -2.64 -8.80 -16.60
C VAL A 190 -2.41 -8.23 -15.20
N HIS A 191 -2.15 -9.08 -14.20
CA HIS A 191 -1.82 -8.61 -12.86
C HIS A 191 -0.52 -7.80 -12.80
N ARG A 192 0.50 -8.16 -13.60
CA ARG A 192 1.73 -7.36 -13.75
C ARG A 192 1.47 -6.01 -14.40
N LYS A 193 0.66 -5.97 -15.48
CA LYS A 193 0.21 -4.72 -16.12
C LYS A 193 -0.39 -3.77 -15.09
N GLU A 194 -1.36 -4.24 -14.31
CA GLU A 194 -2.07 -3.43 -13.33
C GLU A 194 -1.15 -2.97 -12.20
N TYR A 195 -0.24 -3.84 -11.75
CA TYR A 195 0.77 -3.50 -10.75
C TYR A 195 1.73 -2.41 -11.24
N TYR A 196 2.20 -2.50 -12.49
CA TYR A 196 3.08 -1.49 -13.09
C TYR A 196 2.38 -0.17 -13.35
N ALA A 197 1.13 -0.21 -13.80
CA ALA A 197 0.32 0.99 -13.96
C ALA A 197 0.16 1.72 -12.62
N LEU A 198 -0.15 0.99 -11.54
CA LEU A 198 -0.30 1.57 -10.20
C LEU A 198 1.01 2.12 -9.64
N ILE A 199 2.15 1.45 -9.89
CA ILE A 199 3.47 1.99 -9.56
C ILE A 199 3.74 3.29 -10.30
N THR A 200 3.43 3.36 -11.60
CA THR A 200 3.65 4.57 -12.40
C THR A 200 2.77 5.71 -11.95
N HIS A 201 1.52 5.43 -11.61
CA HIS A 201 0.62 6.43 -11.04
C HIS A 201 1.15 6.96 -9.72
N LEU A 202 1.63 6.08 -8.83
CA LEU A 202 2.28 6.47 -7.59
C LEU A 202 3.54 7.30 -7.85
N ASP A 203 4.39 6.92 -8.80
CA ASP A 203 5.61 7.64 -9.16
C ASP A 203 5.32 9.07 -9.62
N GLU A 204 4.28 9.27 -10.44
CA GLU A 204 3.84 10.63 -10.80
C GLU A 204 3.36 11.43 -9.59
N GLN A 205 2.75 10.78 -8.58
CA GLN A 205 2.38 11.47 -7.34
C GLN A 205 3.60 11.85 -6.51
N LEU A 206 4.65 11.01 -6.50
CA LEU A 206 5.93 11.37 -5.88
C LEU A 206 6.58 12.55 -6.60
N GLY A 207 6.51 12.61 -7.93
CA GLY A 207 7.02 13.74 -8.71
C GLY A 207 6.27 15.06 -8.51
N ARG A 208 5.04 15.02 -7.94
CA ARG A 208 4.28 16.23 -7.57
C ARG A 208 4.72 16.84 -6.22
N ILE A 209 5.27 16.02 -5.33
CA ILE A 209 5.75 16.41 -4.00
C ILE A 209 7.10 17.11 -4.16
#